data_AF-A0A1V5RZS5-F1
#
_entry.id   AF-A0A1V5RZS5-F1
#
_cell.length_a   1.000
_cell.length_b   1.000
_cell.length_c   1.000
_cell.angle_alpha   90.00
_cell.angle_beta   90.00
_cell.angle_gamma   90.00
#
_symmetry.space_group_name_H-M   'P 1'
#
loop_
_entity.id
_entity.type
_entity.pdbx_description
1 polymer ?
#
loop_
_entity_poly.entity_id
_entity_poly.type
_entity_poly.pdbx_seq_one_letter_code
_entity_poly.pdbx_strand_id
1 'polypeptide(L)'
;MIKGGAKYAATGENAVLAASRKADVIIGSVGIVIADSLVGEISPKMAAAVGQSDAFKILIPTNRCNNLVAGIGNQTMGELLDDVIKKLSALSG
;
A
#
# COMPACT_ATOMS: atom_id res chain seq x y z
N MET A 1 2.56 13.50 2.23
CA MET A 1 1.81 13.00 3.41
C MET A 1 1.10 14.12 4.15
N ILE A 2 1.79 15.00 4.89
CA ILE A 2 1.14 16.06 5.70
C ILE A 2 0.34 17.07 4.84
N LYS A 3 0.94 17.60 3.77
CA LYS A 3 0.22 18.47 2.80
C LYS A 3 -0.98 17.77 2.13
N GLY A 4 -0.99 16.45 2.11
CA GLY A 4 -2.08 15.62 1.57
C GLY A 4 -3.15 15.26 2.60
N GLY A 5 -3.14 15.88 3.78
CA GLY A 5 -4.16 15.68 4.82
C GLY A 5 -3.83 14.62 5.88
N ALA A 6 -2.66 13.99 5.84
CA ALA A 6 -2.28 13.05 6.89
C ALA A 6 -2.04 13.79 8.22
N LYS A 7 -2.67 13.31 9.30
CA LYS A 7 -2.47 13.85 10.67
C LYS A 7 -1.09 13.53 11.24
N TYR A 8 -0.56 12.36 10.90
CA TYR A 8 0.77 11.90 11.29
C TYR A 8 1.50 11.38 10.04
N ALA A 9 2.81 11.56 9.99
CA ALA A 9 3.65 11.02 8.93
C ALA A 9 4.99 10.58 9.52
N ALA A 10 5.45 9.41 9.11
CA ALA A 10 6.75 8.87 9.42
C ALA A 10 7.25 8.08 8.21
N THR A 11 8.57 7.98 8.05
CA THR A 11 9.21 7.27 6.94
C THR A 11 10.34 6.38 7.47
N GLY A 12 10.79 5.45 6.63
CA GLY A 12 11.86 4.50 6.98
C GLY A 12 11.36 3.17 7.55
N GLU A 13 12.28 2.20 7.67
CA GLU A 13 11.97 0.80 7.95
C GLU A 13 11.19 0.64 9.26
N ASN A 14 11.68 1.25 10.34
CA ASN A 14 11.02 1.13 11.64
C ASN A 14 9.62 1.75 11.65
N ALA A 15 9.39 2.83 10.90
CA ALA A 15 8.06 3.43 10.79
C ALA A 15 7.07 2.46 10.14
N VAL A 16 7.48 1.78 9.06
CA VAL A 16 6.67 0.75 8.39
C VAL A 16 6.38 -0.41 9.33
N LEU A 17 7.40 -0.92 10.03
CA LEU A 17 7.24 -2.01 10.99
C LEU A 17 6.29 -1.64 12.14
N ALA A 18 6.44 -0.44 12.72
CA ALA A 18 5.62 0.02 13.82
C ALA A 18 4.18 0.30 13.40
N ALA A 19 3.97 0.89 12.23
CA ALA A 19 2.63 1.15 11.68
C ALA A 19 1.92 -0.16 11.31
N SER A 20 2.61 -1.10 10.64
CA SER A 20 2.01 -2.35 10.17
C SER A 20 1.48 -3.22 11.32
N ARG A 21 2.05 -3.12 12.52
CA ARG A 21 1.56 -3.83 13.72
C ARG A 21 0.26 -3.27 14.31
N LYS A 22 -0.11 -2.04 13.97
CA LYS A 22 -1.21 -1.31 14.60
C LYS A 22 -2.30 -0.88 13.63
N ALA A 23 -2.03 -0.96 12.32
CA ALA A 23 -2.94 -0.49 11.30
C ALA A 23 -4.11 -1.45 11.14
N ASP A 24 -5.32 -0.92 11.06
CA ASP A 24 -6.51 -1.68 10.65
C ASP A 24 -6.52 -1.88 9.13
N VAL A 25 -6.04 -0.87 8.39
CA VAL A 25 -5.98 -0.86 6.93
C VAL A 25 -4.65 -0.29 6.44
N ILE A 26 -4.06 -0.93 5.42
CA ILE A 26 -2.87 -0.46 4.70
C ILE A 26 -3.24 -0.25 3.23
N ILE A 27 -2.98 0.95 2.71
CA ILE A 27 -3.29 1.34 1.34
C ILE A 27 -2.02 1.86 0.66
N GLY A 28 -1.73 1.38 -0.54
CA GLY A 28 -0.57 1.85 -1.31
C GLY A 28 -0.38 1.07 -2.60
N SER A 29 0.74 1.30 -3.30
CA SER A 29 1.08 0.52 -4.49
C SER A 29 1.36 -0.93 -4.13
N VAL A 30 1.18 -1.86 -5.07
CA VAL A 30 1.54 -3.28 -4.88
C VAL A 30 3.01 -3.49 -4.50
N GLY A 31 3.89 -2.54 -4.84
CA GLY A 31 5.31 -2.59 -4.48
C GLY A 31 5.57 -2.66 -2.97
N ILE A 32 4.70 -2.09 -2.12
CA ILE A 32 4.96 -2.05 -0.67
C ILE A 32 5.05 -3.43 0.00
N VAL A 33 4.61 -4.49 -0.67
CA VAL A 33 4.72 -5.89 -0.21
C VAL A 33 5.76 -6.72 -0.98
N ILE A 34 6.54 -6.09 -1.86
CA ILE A 34 7.56 -6.74 -2.69
C ILE A 34 8.92 -6.19 -2.26
N ALA A 35 9.78 -7.07 -1.77
CA ALA A 35 11.14 -6.73 -1.38
C ALA A 35 11.92 -6.15 -2.57
N ASP A 36 12.77 -5.16 -2.29
CA ASP A 36 13.62 -4.42 -3.23
C ASP A 36 12.84 -3.68 -4.34
N SER A 37 11.52 -3.58 -4.22
CA SER A 37 10.69 -2.78 -5.11
C SER A 37 10.88 -1.29 -4.87
N LEU A 38 10.24 -0.48 -5.72
CA LEU A 38 10.36 0.99 -5.68
C LEU A 38 11.84 1.42 -5.68
N VAL A 39 12.65 0.83 -6.57
CA VAL A 39 14.08 1.13 -6.72
C VAL A 39 14.89 0.86 -5.42
N GLY A 40 14.45 -0.13 -4.62
CA GLY A 40 15.11 -0.51 -3.38
C GLY A 40 14.62 0.23 -2.12
N GLU A 41 13.56 1.03 -2.21
CA GLU A 41 12.97 1.69 -1.04
C GLU A 41 12.33 0.70 -0.05
N ILE A 42 11.85 -0.46 -0.55
CA ILE A 42 11.19 -1.48 0.27
C ILE A 42 12.17 -2.57 0.65
N SER A 43 12.60 -2.60 1.90
CA SER A 43 13.44 -3.71 2.39
C SER A 43 12.63 -5.02 2.54
N PRO A 44 13.29 -6.18 2.57
CA PRO A 44 12.63 -7.45 2.88
C PRO A 44 11.84 -7.43 4.21
N LYS A 45 12.36 -6.71 5.23
CA LYS A 45 11.68 -6.55 6.52
C LYS A 45 10.42 -5.70 6.41
N MET A 46 10.46 -4.62 5.63
CA MET A 46 9.27 -3.81 5.37
C MET A 46 8.20 -4.63 4.64
N ALA A 47 8.57 -5.33 3.56
CA ALA A 47 7.66 -6.15 2.78
C ALA A 47 7.01 -7.25 3.64
N ALA A 48 7.80 -7.93 4.48
CA ALA A 48 7.29 -8.93 5.41
C ALA A 48 6.34 -8.31 6.45
N ALA A 49 6.72 -7.17 7.05
CA ALA A 49 5.89 -6.51 8.05
C ALA A 49 4.53 -6.07 7.49
N VAL A 50 4.49 -5.54 6.27
CA VAL A 50 3.23 -5.21 5.60
C VAL A 50 2.49 -6.49 5.22
N GLY A 51 3.12 -7.41 4.51
CA GLY A 51 2.48 -8.62 3.99
C GLY A 51 1.86 -9.50 5.08
N GLN A 52 2.54 -9.65 6.22
CA GLN A 52 2.15 -10.52 7.32
C GLN A 52 1.25 -9.85 8.37
N SER A 53 0.96 -8.54 8.27
CA SER A 53 0.07 -7.88 9.23
C SER A 53 -1.37 -8.38 9.11
N ASP A 54 -2.14 -8.26 10.19
CA ASP A 54 -3.59 -8.55 10.17
C ASP A 54 -4.43 -7.45 9.49
N ALA A 55 -3.79 -6.34 9.09
CA ALA A 55 -4.44 -5.22 8.43
C ALA A 55 -5.05 -5.64 7.08
N PHE A 56 -6.22 -5.10 6.75
CA PHE A 56 -6.75 -5.17 5.40
C PHE A 56 -5.82 -4.41 4.43
N LYS A 57 -5.42 -5.03 3.33
CA LYS A 57 -4.58 -4.38 2.31
C LYS A 57 -5.40 -4.02 1.08
N ILE A 58 -5.38 -2.73 0.71
CA ILE A 58 -5.90 -2.25 -0.57
C ILE A 58 -4.72 -1.81 -1.42
N LEU A 59 -4.33 -2.67 -2.37
CA LEU A 59 -3.12 -2.50 -3.18
C LEU A 59 -3.46 -1.98 -4.58
N ILE A 60 -2.77 -0.91 -4.98
CA ILE A 60 -2.94 -0.26 -6.27
C ILE A 60 -1.91 -0.85 -7.25
N PRO A 61 -2.32 -1.42 -8.40
CA PRO A 61 -1.41 -2.04 -9.36
C PRO A 61 -0.70 -0.98 -10.21
N THR A 62 0.24 -0.23 -9.61
CA THR A 62 1.04 0.75 -10.37
C THR A 62 2.21 0.05 -11.08
N ASN A 63 2.30 0.21 -12.40
CA ASN A 63 3.29 -0.47 -13.25
C ASN A 63 4.71 0.14 -13.19
N ARG A 64 5.17 0.61 -12.02
CA ARG A 64 6.51 1.25 -11.89
C ARG A 64 7.57 0.33 -11.31
N CYS A 65 7.28 -0.96 -11.15
CA CYS A 65 8.17 -1.91 -10.47
C CYS A 65 8.35 -3.22 -11.24
N ASN A 66 8.20 -3.22 -12.57
CA ASN A 66 8.24 -4.44 -13.41
C ASN A 66 7.29 -5.56 -12.96
N ASN A 67 6.20 -5.17 -12.29
CA ASN A 67 5.19 -6.09 -11.79
C ASN A 67 4.02 -6.11 -12.77
N LEU A 68 3.80 -7.26 -13.39
CA LEU A 68 2.61 -7.51 -14.21
C LEU A 68 1.58 -8.25 -13.35
N VAL A 69 0.45 -7.59 -13.07
CA VAL A 69 -0.66 -8.21 -12.33
C VAL A 69 -1.66 -8.74 -13.34
N ALA A 70 -1.87 -10.05 -13.37
CA ALA A 70 -2.86 -10.67 -14.26
C ALA A 70 -4.30 -10.34 -13.83
N GLY A 71 -5.22 -10.23 -14.79
CA GLY A 71 -6.65 -9.99 -14.52
C GLY A 71 -7.01 -8.53 -14.19
N ILE A 72 -6.07 -7.59 -14.29
CA ILE A 72 -6.37 -6.15 -14.18
C ILE A 72 -6.82 -5.61 -15.54
N GLY A 73 -7.83 -4.74 -15.53
CA GLY A 73 -8.24 -3.97 -16.72
C GLY A 73 -7.32 -2.77 -16.96
N ASN A 74 -7.48 -2.12 -18.10
CA ASN A 74 -6.83 -0.84 -18.35
C ASN A 74 -7.61 0.26 -17.62
N GLN A 75 -7.19 0.60 -16.41
CA GLN A 75 -7.86 1.59 -15.56
C GLN A 75 -7.02 2.85 -15.46
N THR A 76 -7.68 4.00 -15.54
CA THR A 76 -7.10 5.30 -15.22
C THR A 76 -6.79 5.39 -13.73
N MET A 77 -5.90 6.31 -13.36
CA MET A 77 -5.59 6.55 -11.94
C MET A 77 -6.84 6.99 -11.14
N GLY A 78 -7.75 7.74 -11.78
CA GLY A 78 -9.02 8.13 -11.14
C GLY A 78 -9.88 6.93 -10.78
N GLU A 79 -10.10 6.02 -11.73
CA GLU A 79 -10.89 4.79 -11.51
C GLU A 79 -10.27 3.89 -10.43
N LEU A 80 -8.93 3.79 -10.37
CA LEU A 80 -8.25 3.05 -9.32
C LEU A 80 -8.47 3.69 -7.94
N LEU A 81 -8.46 5.02 -7.85
CA LEU A 81 -8.72 5.72 -6.59
C LEU A 81 -10.18 5.58 -6.15
N ASP A 82 -11.13 5.68 -7.08
CA ASP A 82 -12.55 5.46 -6.77
C ASP A 82 -12.80 4.04 -6.24
N ASP A 83 -12.14 3.05 -6.83
CA ASP A 83 -12.20 1.66 -6.38
C ASP A 83 -11.55 1.45 -5.00
N VAL A 84 -10.44 2.16 -4.70
CA VAL A 84 -9.85 2.18 -3.36
C VAL A 84 -10.84 2.73 -2.32
N ILE A 85 -11.49 3.86 -2.61
CA ILE A 85 -12.47 4.47 -1.72
C ILE A 85 -13.68 3.56 -1.51
N LYS A 86 -14.16 2.90 -2.57
CA LYS A 86 -15.24 1.92 -2.48
C LYS A 86 -14.89 0.75 -1.56
N LYS A 87 -13.70 0.16 -1.74
CA LYS A 87 -13.22 -0.94 -0.89
C LYS A 87 -13.05 -0.51 0.56
N LEU A 88 -12.48 0.66 0.81
CA LEU A 88 -12.30 1.20 2.16
C LEU A 88 -13.65 1.44 2.87
N SER A 89 -14.62 1.99 2.14
CA SER A 89 -15.96 2.25 2.68
C SER A 89 -16.68 0.96 3.07
N ALA A 90 -16.46 -0.13 2.32
CA ALA A 90 -17.04 -1.43 2.62
C ALA A 90 -16.46 -2.11 3.89
N LEU A 91 -15.29 -1.67 4.36
CA LEU A 91 -14.67 -2.15 5.60
C LEU A 91 -15.12 -1.36 6.85
N SER A 92 -15.77 -0.21 6.66
CA SER A 92 -16.17 0.69 7.76
C SER A 92 -17.60 0.44 8.26
N GLY A 93 -18.19 -0.70 7.88
CA GLY A 93 -19.55 -1.12 8.25
C GLY A 93 -19.59 -2.00 9.49
#